data_AF-A0AAW0XIN7-F1
#
_entry.id   AF-A0AAW0XIN7-F1
#
_cell.length_a   1.000
_cell.length_b   1.000
_cell.length_c   1.000
_cell.angle_alpha   90.00
_cell.angle_beta   90.00
_cell.angle_gamma   90.00
#
_symmetry.space_group_name_H-M   'P 1'
#
loop_
_entity.id
_entity.type
_entity.pdbx_description
1 polymer ?
#
loop_
_entity_poly.entity_id
_entity_poly.type
_entity_poly.pdbx_seq_one_letter_code
_entity_poly.pdbx_strand_id
1 'polypeptide(L)'
;VIHASPDGQWGVPAEGGNWTGVVGQLHQKKADQSLMLMPTFGRSSVVQFSRLYTGDAILIVSLKPQLLPRYLSIIKPFPEVLWAVVLASMVAWGLALWIMQKTW
;
A
#
# COMPACT_ATOMS: atom_id res chain seq x y z
N VAL A 1 14.86 -12.88 33.39
CA VAL A 1 15.62 -13.06 32.13
C VAL A 1 14.72 -12.65 30.98
N ILE A 2 15.17 -11.75 30.11
CA ILE A 2 14.41 -11.35 28.91
C ILE A 2 14.56 -12.42 27.83
N HIS A 3 13.46 -12.83 27.22
CA HIS A 3 13.46 -13.78 26.12
C HIS A 3 12.31 -13.44 25.16
N ALA A 4 12.51 -13.70 23.88
CA ALA A 4 11.44 -13.61 22.89
C ALA A 4 10.51 -14.81 23.05
N SER A 5 9.24 -14.66 22.64
CA SER A 5 8.32 -15.80 22.56
C SER A 5 8.91 -16.85 21.60
N PRO A 6 8.92 -18.15 21.94
CA PRO A 6 9.47 -19.21 21.10
C PRO A 6 8.86 -19.28 19.69
N ASP A 7 7.61 -18.85 19.53
CA ASP A 7 6.88 -18.80 18.26
C ASP A 7 6.94 -17.43 17.55
N GLY A 8 7.53 -16.41 18.19
CA GLY A 8 7.61 -15.05 17.65
C GLY A 8 6.25 -14.36 17.44
N GLN A 9 5.16 -14.88 18.00
CA GLN A 9 3.80 -14.36 17.79
C GLN A 9 3.33 -13.52 18.99
N TRP A 10 2.45 -12.55 18.75
CA TRP A 10 1.82 -11.77 19.83
C TRP A 10 0.87 -12.60 20.68
N GLY A 11 0.16 -13.53 20.05
CA GLY A 11 -0.78 -14.44 20.68
C GLY A 11 -2.20 -14.32 20.16
N VAL A 12 -2.74 -15.48 19.80
CA VAL A 12 -4.12 -15.69 19.32
C VAL A 12 -4.79 -16.76 20.18
N PRO A 13 -6.14 -16.77 20.25
CA PRO A 13 -6.86 -17.86 20.91
C PRO A 13 -6.51 -19.20 20.22
N ALA A 14 -6.12 -20.18 21.02
CA ALA A 14 -5.92 -21.55 20.60
C ALA A 14 -7.12 -22.41 21.00
N GLU A 15 -7.14 -23.65 20.55
CA GLU A 15 -8.13 -24.63 20.97
C GLU A 15 -8.11 -24.83 22.49
N GLY A 16 -9.29 -25.08 23.07
CA GLY A 16 -9.42 -25.35 24.50
C GLY A 16 -9.27 -24.13 25.42
N GLY A 17 -9.41 -22.91 24.88
CA GLY A 17 -9.34 -21.68 25.68
C GLY A 17 -7.92 -21.24 26.05
N ASN A 18 -6.90 -21.94 25.53
CA ASN A 18 -5.51 -21.55 25.70
C ASN A 18 -5.14 -20.42 24.72
N TRP A 19 -3.97 -19.81 24.92
CA TRP A 19 -3.45 -18.77 24.04
C TRP A 19 -2.04 -19.13 23.57
N THR A 20 -1.70 -18.70 22.36
CA THR A 20 -0.34 -18.81 21.80
C THR A 20 0.47 -17.53 22.03
N GLY A 21 1.72 -17.47 21.58
CA GLY A 21 2.51 -16.26 21.57
C GLY A 21 2.88 -15.72 22.94
N VAL A 22 3.20 -14.42 22.95
CA VAL A 22 3.45 -13.66 24.17
C VAL A 22 2.27 -13.77 25.15
N VAL A 23 1.02 -13.68 24.68
CA VAL A 23 -0.17 -13.84 25.55
C VAL A 23 -0.21 -15.23 26.18
N GLY A 24 0.13 -16.29 25.45
CA GLY A 24 0.20 -17.66 25.96
C GLY A 24 1.27 -17.85 27.03
N GLN A 25 2.44 -17.24 26.85
CA GLN A 25 3.52 -17.28 27.86
C GLN A 25 3.09 -16.59 29.17
N LEU A 26 2.37 -15.47 29.08
CA LEU A 26 1.81 -14.77 30.24
C LEU A 26 0.69 -15.59 30.88
N HIS A 27 -0.22 -16.16 30.08
CA HIS A 27 -1.34 -16.96 30.59
C HIS A 27 -0.87 -18.21 31.34
N GLN A 28 0.15 -18.89 30.82
CA GLN A 28 0.75 -20.09 31.42
C GLN A 28 1.79 -19.77 32.51
N LYS A 29 1.95 -18.49 32.90
CA LYS A 29 2.93 -18.02 33.90
C LYS A 29 4.37 -18.44 33.61
N LYS A 30 4.72 -18.58 32.33
CA LYS A 30 6.10 -18.80 31.87
C LYS A 30 6.87 -17.49 31.72
N ALA A 31 6.15 -16.38 31.60
CA ALA A 31 6.67 -15.03 31.66
C ALA A 31 5.82 -14.19 32.62
N ASP A 32 6.44 -13.29 33.38
CA ASP A 32 5.76 -12.44 34.37
C ASP A 32 5.20 -11.15 33.76
N GLN A 33 5.88 -10.60 32.75
CA GLN A 33 5.51 -9.33 32.10
C GLN A 33 5.94 -9.29 30.64
N SER A 34 5.22 -8.51 29.82
CA SER A 34 5.63 -8.13 28.47
C SER A 34 5.90 -6.63 28.42
N LEU A 35 6.96 -6.24 27.69
CA LEU A 35 7.29 -4.83 27.45
C LEU A 35 6.42 -4.18 26.38
N MET A 36 5.92 -4.98 25.43
CA MET A 36 5.14 -4.49 24.29
C MET A 36 4.00 -5.46 24.01
N LEU A 37 2.77 -4.98 24.05
CA LEU A 37 1.57 -5.72 23.63
C LEU A 37 0.42 -4.74 23.44
N MET A 38 -0.22 -4.78 22.27
CA MET A 38 -1.40 -3.96 22.01
C MET A 38 -2.61 -4.50 22.79
N PRO A 39 -3.28 -3.68 23.62
CA PRO A 39 -4.49 -4.10 24.31
C PRO A 39 -5.64 -4.29 23.34
N THR A 40 -6.39 -5.37 23.52
CA THR A 40 -7.57 -5.70 22.74
C THR A 40 -8.55 -6.42 23.67
N PHE A 41 -9.85 -6.25 23.46
CA PHE A 41 -10.89 -6.81 24.34
C PHE A 41 -10.73 -8.33 24.56
N GLY A 42 -10.39 -9.09 23.51
CA GLY A 42 -10.14 -10.53 23.64
C GLY A 42 -8.95 -10.85 24.55
N ARG A 43 -7.85 -10.09 24.45
CA ARG A 43 -6.64 -10.32 25.27
C ARG A 43 -6.82 -9.85 26.71
N SER A 44 -7.56 -8.76 26.93
CA SER A 44 -7.83 -8.25 28.29
C SER A 44 -8.66 -9.20 29.16
N SER A 45 -9.32 -10.19 28.56
CA SER A 45 -10.02 -11.24 29.30
C SER A 45 -9.07 -12.24 29.98
N VAL A 46 -7.83 -12.34 29.50
CA VAL A 46 -6.86 -13.35 29.93
C VAL A 46 -5.61 -12.75 30.58
N VAL A 47 -5.24 -11.53 30.19
CA VAL A 47 -4.12 -10.79 30.76
C VAL A 47 -4.55 -9.40 31.22
N GLN A 48 -3.97 -8.92 32.33
CA GLN A 48 -4.22 -7.57 32.84
C GLN A 48 -3.24 -6.59 32.20
N PHE A 49 -3.78 -5.53 31.59
CA PHE A 49 -2.97 -4.44 31.03
C PHE A 49 -2.79 -3.33 32.06
N SER A 50 -1.60 -2.73 32.08
CA SER A 50 -1.35 -1.47 32.76
C SER A 50 -1.95 -0.30 31.98
N ARG A 51 -1.71 0.93 32.44
CA ARG A 51 -2.09 2.13 31.69
C ARG A 51 -1.36 2.14 30.35
N LEU A 52 -2.08 2.51 29.28
CA LEU A 52 -1.48 2.79 27.98
C LEU A 52 -0.48 3.95 28.09
N TYR A 53 0.81 3.65 27.89
CA TYR A 53 1.89 4.65 27.87
C TYR A 53 2.14 5.21 26.47
N THR A 54 1.85 4.43 25.43
CA THR A 54 2.04 4.82 24.02
C THR A 54 0.70 4.77 23.30
N GLY A 55 0.35 5.83 22.58
CA GLY A 55 -0.81 5.87 21.71
C GLY A 55 -0.46 5.31 20.33
N ASP A 56 -0.89 4.08 20.06
CA ASP A 56 -0.75 3.47 18.73
C ASP A 56 -2.02 3.74 17.91
N ALA A 57 -1.86 4.12 16.64
CA ALA A 57 -2.95 4.31 15.69
C ALA A 57 -2.82 3.32 14.53
N ILE A 58 -3.94 2.76 14.09
CA ILE A 58 -3.99 1.95 12.87
C ILE A 58 -4.07 2.90 11.68
N LEU A 59 -3.05 2.87 10.84
CA LEU A 59 -2.96 3.71 9.64
C LEU A 59 -2.91 2.83 8.40
N ILE A 60 -3.64 3.22 7.36
CA ILE A 60 -3.51 2.62 6.04
C ILE A 60 -2.36 3.34 5.34
N VAL A 61 -1.29 2.61 5.04
CA VAL A 61 -0.13 3.12 4.32
C VAL A 61 -0.23 2.67 2.87
N SER A 62 -0.17 3.62 1.94
CA SER A 62 -0.13 3.36 0.49
C SER A 62 1.07 4.06 -0.13
N LEU A 63 1.54 3.53 -1.26
CA LEU A 63 2.61 4.15 -2.02
C LEU A 63 2.15 5.49 -2.58
N LYS A 64 3.04 6.49 -2.52
CA LYS A 64 2.79 7.79 -3.17
C LYS A 64 2.57 7.55 -4.67
N PRO A 65 1.44 7.98 -5.26
CA PRO A 65 1.23 7.82 -6.69
C PRO A 65 2.31 8.58 -7.45
N GLN A 66 2.98 7.90 -8.36
CA GLN A 66 3.88 8.56 -9.29
C GLN A 66 3.03 9.21 -10.38
N LEU A 67 3.12 10.54 -10.48
CA LEU A 67 2.46 11.25 -11.56
C LEU A 67 3.21 10.96 -12.86
N LEU A 68 2.46 10.62 -13.92
CA LEU A 68 3.00 10.59 -15.27
C LEU A 68 3.62 11.97 -15.59
N PRO A 69 4.70 12.02 -16.38
CA PRO A 69 5.33 13.27 -16.70
C PRO A 69 4.36 14.21 -17.43
N ARG A 70 4.33 15.48 -17.00
CA ARG A 70 3.34 16.51 -17.41
C ARG A 70 3.27 16.75 -18.92
N TYR A 71 4.34 16.48 -19.67
CA TYR A 71 4.35 16.65 -21.13
C TYR A 71 3.48 15.60 -21.86
N LEU A 72 3.33 14.39 -21.31
CA LEU A 72 2.47 13.35 -21.90
C LEU A 72 0.99 13.70 -21.79
N SER A 73 0.61 14.64 -20.92
CA SER A 73 -0.77 15.11 -20.79
C SER A 73 -1.31 15.76 -22.06
N ILE A 74 -0.44 16.24 -22.96
CA ILE A 74 -0.87 16.87 -24.24
C ILE A 74 -1.22 15.80 -25.28
N ILE A 75 -0.48 14.69 -25.33
CA ILE A 75 -0.64 13.63 -26.33
C ILE A 75 -1.72 12.62 -25.89
N LYS A 76 -1.78 12.30 -24.59
CA LYS A 76 -2.68 11.31 -23.99
C LYS A 76 -4.20 11.47 -24.28
N PRO A 77 -4.79 12.68 -24.39
CA PRO A 77 -6.24 12.79 -24.59
C PRO A 77 -6.71 12.31 -25.97
N PHE A 78 -5.80 12.13 -26.94
CA PHE A 78 -6.14 11.73 -28.30
C PHE A 78 -5.52 10.37 -28.67
N PRO A 79 -6.21 9.56 -29.48
CA PRO A 79 -5.68 8.27 -29.93
C PRO A 79 -4.49 8.47 -30.88
N GLU A 80 -3.55 7.51 -30.93
CA GLU A 80 -2.38 7.57 -31.83
C GLU A 80 -2.77 7.76 -33.31
N VAL A 81 -3.92 7.24 -33.70
CA VAL A 81 -4.46 7.34 -35.07
C VAL A 81 -4.74 8.80 -35.45
N LEU A 82 -5.22 9.64 -34.53
CA LEU A 82 -5.50 11.04 -34.83
C LEU A 82 -4.22 11.79 -35.22
N TRP A 83 -3.15 11.57 -34.45
CA TRP A 83 -1.85 12.19 -34.72
C TRP A 83 -1.28 11.76 -36.07
N ALA A 84 -1.41 10.47 -36.43
CA ALA A 84 -1.02 9.98 -37.75
C ALA A 84 -1.81 10.63 -38.88
N VAL A 85 -3.13 10.80 -38.70
CA VAL A 85 -4.00 11.46 -39.69
C VAL A 85 -3.67 12.95 -39.85
N VAL A 86 -3.37 13.66 -38.74
CA VAL A 86 -2.93 15.07 -38.79
C VAL A 86 -1.65 15.20 -39.61
N LEU A 87 -0.63 14.35 -39.36
CA LEU A 87 0.61 14.35 -40.13
C LEU A 87 0.38 14.03 -41.61
N ALA A 88 -0.45 13.02 -41.91
CA ALA A 88 -0.78 12.65 -43.29
C ALA A 88 -1.50 13.79 -44.02
N SER A 89 -2.41 14.50 -43.34
CA SER A 89 -3.12 15.64 -43.91
C SER A 89 -2.18 16.80 -44.25
N MET A 90 -1.22 17.11 -43.37
CA MET A 90 -0.21 18.15 -43.64
C MET A 90 0.63 17.81 -44.89
N VAL A 91 1.04 16.55 -45.04
CA VAL A 91 1.78 16.10 -46.22
C VAL A 91 0.93 16.16 -47.48
N ALA A 92 -0.32 15.70 -47.40
CA ALA A 92 -1.25 15.71 -48.54
C ALA A 92 -1.49 17.13 -49.06
N TRP A 93 -1.73 18.09 -48.16
CA TRP A 93 -1.86 19.51 -48.53
C TRP A 93 -0.57 20.08 -49.11
N GLY A 94 0.60 19.74 -48.54
CA GLY A 94 1.89 20.13 -49.09
C GLY A 94 2.10 19.62 -50.53
N LEU A 95 1.75 18.37 -50.80
CA LEU A 95 1.82 17.78 -52.14
C LEU A 95 0.83 18.44 -53.11
N ALA A 96 -0.41 18.69 -52.67
CA ALA A 96 -1.41 19.36 -53.49
C ALA A 96 -0.96 20.76 -53.93
N LEU A 97 -0.42 21.55 -53.00
CA LEU A 97 0.13 22.88 -53.28
C LEU A 97 1.33 22.80 -54.23
N TRP A 98 2.24 21.85 -54.02
CA TRP A 98 3.40 21.65 -54.89
C TRP A 98 3.00 21.31 -56.32
N ILE A 99 2.01 20.43 -56.51
CA ILE A 99 1.47 20.10 -57.83
C ILE A 99 0.85 21.35 -58.45
N MET A 100 0.02 22.09 -57.71
CA MET A 100 -0.62 23.29 -58.23
C MET A 100 0.41 24.33 -58.70
N GLN A 101 1.46 24.55 -57.92
CA GLN A 101 2.57 25.44 -58.30
C GLN A 101 3.36 24.94 -59.51
N LYS A 102 3.52 23.62 -59.67
CA LYS A 102 4.22 23.04 -60.83
C LYS A 102 3.39 23.09 -62.12
N THR A 103 2.06 23.16 -62.01
CA THR A 103 1.14 23.11 -63.15
C THR A 103 0.78 24.50 -63.70
N TRP A 104 1.19 25.57 -63.01
CA TRP A 104 1.00 26.97 -63.39
C TRP A 104 2.35 27.60 -63.74
#